data_AF-A0A9W9RMS8-F1
#
_entry.id   AF-A0A9W9RMS8-F1
#
_cell.length_a   1.000
_cell.length_b   1.000
_cell.length_c   1.000
_cell.angle_alpha   90.00
_cell.angle_beta   90.00
_cell.angle_gamma   90.00
#
_symmetry.space_group_name_H-M   'P 1'
#
loop_
_entity.id
_entity.type
_entity.pdbx_description
1 polymer ?
#
loop_
_entity_poly.entity_id
_entity_poly.type
_entity_poly.pdbx_seq_one_letter_code
_entity_poly.pdbx_strand_id
1 'polypeptide(L)'
;MTLLQFLRQARRVHHQFISGALSESPIYVIGNSSADLDSIVSAIIYSYCANNRLPIQSPRPHIPLLNLPNVPAGPELYRLRPEFVTALWSSTNFPALRNEEKFENTQHSAGNFLREHIVTVADFAQSLLDQKVLRQIITEATLVDWNALPCPSRTDKGFGSLTGLPGVSFRALGCIDHHVDEGYMPSAEELPRNQPLIIQPGPGSCSSLIVKELQRQSLWTEETVEMVQVAKLALSAILIDTSNLTAEGKVTDVDREAVQSLRNQIEAPREASTTQYKWDLKQFYEAVVDAKKNSLDLLTVDEVLDRDYKDWTEKSQSHGKDVKIGFCSSVKPIRWIVQKAGTPEQFLQSARSFATSAEKDLDMLVVMTAFTAKDGQFCRELFIGVARENDAALEGAKAFVEQASSQLGLIDWSPLDAEDIPDLTKNNFISLNADSPLWRRLWVQNNVAGSRKQVAPLLRTAVARL
;
A
#
# COMPACT_ATOMS: atom_id res chain seq x y z
N MET A 1 -3.50 27.33 6.38
CA MET A 1 -2.43 26.53 7.02
C MET A 1 -1.82 25.67 5.95
N THR A 2 -0.51 25.47 5.94
CA THR A 2 0.11 24.60 4.92
C THR A 2 -0.28 23.14 5.16
N LEU A 3 -0.14 22.31 4.13
CA LEU A 3 -0.33 20.87 4.24
C LEU A 3 0.62 20.25 5.28
N LEU A 4 1.87 20.74 5.34
CA LEU A 4 2.87 20.25 6.30
C LEU A 4 2.51 20.64 7.75
N GLN A 5 2.03 21.86 7.97
CA GLN A 5 1.52 22.29 9.28
C GLN A 5 0.33 21.42 9.72
N PHE A 6 -0.59 21.14 8.81
CA PHE A 6 -1.73 20.26 9.08
C PHE A 6 -1.27 18.87 9.53
N LEU A 7 -0.37 18.22 8.77
CA LEU A 7 0.11 16.88 9.10
C LEU A 7 0.79 16.85 10.49
N ARG A 8 1.63 17.85 10.79
CA ARG A 8 2.25 18.00 12.11
C ARG A 8 1.22 18.14 13.22
N GLN A 9 0.19 18.95 12.98
CA GLN A 9 -0.88 19.16 13.93
C GLN A 9 -1.72 17.89 14.13
N ALA A 10 -2.04 17.15 13.06
CA ALA A 10 -2.76 15.88 13.13
C ALA A 10 -2.01 14.86 14.00
N ARG A 11 -0.69 14.72 13.83
CA ARG A 11 0.12 13.85 14.69
C ARG A 11 0.13 14.30 16.15
N ARG A 12 0.19 15.62 16.42
CA ARG A 12 0.08 16.14 17.79
C ARG A 12 -1.28 15.82 18.43
N VAL A 13 -2.37 15.98 17.68
CA VAL A 13 -3.71 15.63 18.15
C VAL A 13 -3.82 14.13 18.44
N HIS A 14 -3.22 13.28 17.61
CA HIS A 14 -3.13 11.84 17.88
C HIS A 14 -2.46 11.58 19.25
N HIS A 15 -1.29 12.17 19.51
CA HIS A 15 -0.61 12.00 20.80
C HIS A 15 -1.42 12.56 21.98
N GLN A 16 -2.13 13.68 21.81
CA GLN A 16 -3.03 14.23 22.83
C GLN A 16 -4.21 13.30 23.11
N PHE A 17 -4.76 12.65 22.09
CA PHE A 17 -5.82 11.67 22.27
C PHE A 17 -5.33 10.45 23.04
N ILE A 18 -4.17 9.89 22.68
CA ILE A 18 -3.61 8.72 23.37
C ILE A 18 -3.24 9.03 24.83
N SER A 19 -2.71 10.23 25.11
CA SER A 19 -2.41 10.65 26.48
C SER A 19 -3.65 11.00 27.32
N GLY A 20 -4.84 11.02 26.71
CA GLY A 20 -6.09 11.42 27.37
C GLY A 20 -6.25 12.93 27.58
N ALA A 21 -5.41 13.75 26.94
CA ALA A 21 -5.51 15.21 26.98
C ALA A 21 -6.63 15.76 26.08
N LEU A 22 -7.17 14.96 25.15
CA LEU A 22 -8.28 15.33 24.28
C LEU A 22 -9.61 14.84 24.88
N SER A 23 -10.60 15.72 24.99
CA SER A 23 -11.93 15.40 25.56
C SER A 23 -12.79 14.54 24.65
N GLU A 24 -12.66 14.73 23.34
CA GLU A 24 -13.39 14.00 22.30
C GLU A 24 -12.42 13.21 21.43
N SER A 25 -12.83 12.06 20.91
CA SER A 25 -11.99 11.27 20.02
C SER A 25 -11.86 11.94 18.65
N PRO A 26 -10.64 11.99 18.05
CA PRO A 26 -10.49 12.43 16.67
C PRO A 26 -11.12 11.39 15.71
N ILE A 27 -11.30 11.78 14.46
CA ILE A 27 -11.74 10.86 13.40
C ILE A 27 -10.50 10.46 12.59
N TYR A 28 -10.28 9.17 12.43
CA TYR A 28 -9.19 8.68 11.60
C TYR A 28 -9.64 8.55 10.15
N VAL A 29 -8.76 8.84 9.19
CA VAL A 29 -9.04 8.61 7.77
C VAL A 29 -8.07 7.53 7.29
N ILE A 30 -8.62 6.41 6.83
CA ILE A 30 -7.89 5.15 6.73
C ILE A 30 -7.96 4.62 5.30
N GLY A 31 -6.78 4.48 4.68
CA GLY A 31 -6.57 3.80 3.40
C GLY A 31 -6.48 2.27 3.54
N ASN A 32 -6.41 1.56 2.42
CA ASN A 32 -6.21 0.10 2.45
C ASN A 32 -4.80 -0.29 2.94
N SER A 33 -4.60 -1.57 3.25
CA SER A 33 -3.33 -2.09 3.80
C SER A 33 -2.18 -2.14 2.80
N SER A 34 -2.44 -1.92 1.51
CA SER A 34 -1.36 -1.73 0.54
C SER A 34 -0.67 -0.39 0.77
N ALA A 35 -1.37 0.60 1.34
CA ALA A 35 -0.86 1.95 1.54
C ALA A 35 -0.08 2.44 0.32
N ASP A 36 -0.62 2.22 -0.87
CA ASP A 36 -0.06 2.77 -2.10
C ASP A 36 -0.29 4.30 -2.16
N LEU A 37 0.15 4.91 -3.24
CA LEU A 37 0.08 6.36 -3.35
C LEU A 37 -1.36 6.88 -3.25
N ASP A 38 -2.33 6.17 -3.84
CA ASP A 38 -3.72 6.61 -3.85
C ASP A 38 -4.37 6.52 -2.48
N SER A 39 -4.19 5.39 -1.78
CA SER A 39 -4.62 5.24 -0.39
C SER A 39 -4.04 6.31 0.54
N ILE A 40 -2.72 6.57 0.46
CA ILE A 40 -2.05 7.56 1.32
C ILE A 40 -2.54 8.97 1.00
N VAL A 41 -2.57 9.33 -0.28
CA VAL A 41 -2.98 10.67 -0.72
C VAL A 41 -4.44 10.92 -0.41
N SER A 42 -5.33 9.97 -0.71
CA SER A 42 -6.76 10.05 -0.39
C SER A 42 -6.99 10.32 1.09
N ALA A 43 -6.28 9.62 1.98
CA ALA A 43 -6.39 9.82 3.42
C ALA A 43 -5.93 11.22 3.83
N ILE A 44 -4.81 11.70 3.28
CA ILE A 44 -4.26 13.03 3.59
C ILE A 44 -5.19 14.14 3.09
N ILE A 45 -5.62 14.11 1.82
CA ILE A 45 -6.41 15.19 1.23
C ILE A 45 -7.81 15.27 1.85
N TYR A 46 -8.43 14.11 2.14
CA TYR A 46 -9.72 14.08 2.81
C TYR A 46 -9.59 14.61 4.24
N SER A 47 -8.58 14.14 4.99
CA SER A 47 -8.34 14.63 6.36
C SER A 47 -8.13 16.13 6.37
N TYR A 48 -7.30 16.67 5.47
CA TYR A 48 -7.02 18.10 5.39
C TYR A 48 -8.31 18.92 5.17
N CYS A 49 -9.17 18.49 4.25
CA CYS A 49 -10.38 19.23 3.88
C CYS A 49 -11.53 19.06 4.88
N ALA A 50 -11.63 17.91 5.55
CA ALA A 50 -12.67 17.58 6.53
C ALA A 50 -12.33 18.05 7.96
N ASN A 51 -11.05 18.28 8.26
CA ASN A 51 -10.56 18.62 9.60
C ASN A 51 -11.31 19.81 10.23
N ASN A 52 -11.91 19.58 11.41
CA ASN A 52 -12.72 20.56 12.14
C ASN A 52 -13.90 21.15 11.33
N ARG A 53 -14.37 20.43 10.30
CA ARG A 53 -15.52 20.82 9.46
C ARG A 53 -16.57 19.71 9.39
N LEU A 54 -16.15 18.46 9.48
CA LEU A 54 -17.02 17.30 9.58
C LEU A 54 -16.91 16.59 10.95
N PRO A 55 -17.93 15.82 11.34
CA PRO A 55 -19.32 15.94 10.91
C PRO A 55 -19.86 17.33 11.22
N ILE A 56 -20.80 17.84 10.42
CA ILE A 56 -21.27 19.24 10.52
C ILE A 56 -21.84 19.57 11.92
N GLN A 57 -22.46 18.59 12.58
CA GLN A 57 -23.08 18.78 13.90
C GLN A 57 -22.08 18.75 15.06
N SER A 58 -20.92 18.12 14.88
CA SER A 58 -19.86 18.00 15.89
C SER A 58 -18.51 17.95 15.15
N PRO A 59 -18.02 19.10 14.65
CA PRO A 59 -16.80 19.15 13.87
C PRO A 59 -15.60 18.76 14.72
N ARG A 60 -14.80 17.80 14.24
CA ARG A 60 -13.66 17.25 15.00
C ARG A 60 -12.39 17.14 14.15
N PRO A 61 -11.22 16.99 14.80
CA PRO A 61 -9.97 16.79 14.09
C PRO A 61 -9.99 15.51 13.26
N HIS A 62 -9.48 15.58 12.03
CA HIS A 62 -9.31 14.43 11.14
C HIS A 62 -7.84 14.08 11.02
N ILE A 63 -7.49 12.82 11.24
CA ILE A 63 -6.10 12.34 11.28
C ILE A 63 -5.90 11.27 10.20
N PRO A 64 -5.03 11.50 9.20
CA PRO A 64 -4.69 10.45 8.25
C PRO A 64 -3.90 9.36 8.98
N LEU A 65 -4.40 8.12 8.92
CA LEU A 65 -3.77 6.94 9.50
C LEU A 65 -3.40 5.97 8.39
N LEU A 66 -2.10 5.77 8.19
CA LEU A 66 -1.59 4.85 7.19
C LEU A 66 -1.67 3.42 7.73
N ASN A 67 -2.39 2.55 7.02
CA ASN A 67 -2.65 1.17 7.40
C ASN A 67 -1.41 0.27 7.19
N LEU A 68 -0.39 0.53 7.99
CA LEU A 68 0.91 -0.13 7.97
C LEU A 68 1.24 -0.65 9.38
N PRO A 69 0.90 -1.91 9.70
CA PRO A 69 1.02 -2.45 11.06
C PRO A 69 2.46 -2.62 11.53
N ASN A 70 3.39 -2.86 10.60
CA ASN A 70 4.78 -3.20 10.90
C ASN A 70 5.78 -2.15 10.41
N VAL A 71 5.30 -1.05 9.79
CA VAL A 71 6.17 -0.03 9.20
C VAL A 71 5.89 1.31 9.89
N PRO A 72 6.77 1.75 10.82
CA PRO A 72 6.61 3.03 11.48
C PRO A 72 6.80 4.19 10.49
N ALA A 73 6.25 5.35 10.81
CA ALA A 73 6.63 6.58 10.15
C ALA A 73 8.13 6.82 10.37
N GLY A 74 8.83 7.23 9.32
CA GLY A 74 10.27 7.43 9.42
C GLY A 74 11.02 7.03 8.16
N PRO A 75 12.32 6.71 8.30
CA PRO A 75 13.13 6.11 7.24
C PRO A 75 12.52 4.83 6.66
N GLU A 76 11.77 4.06 7.43
CA GLU A 76 11.10 2.83 7.00
C GLU A 76 9.99 3.16 6.00
N LEU A 77 9.10 4.10 6.34
CA LEU A 77 8.08 4.59 5.41
C LEU A 77 8.68 5.25 4.17
N TYR A 78 9.79 6.00 4.32
CA TYR A 78 10.51 6.58 3.18
C TYR A 78 10.96 5.51 2.19
N ARG A 79 11.57 4.43 2.69
CA ARG A 79 12.06 3.33 1.86
C ARG A 79 10.90 2.53 1.25
N LEU A 80 9.80 2.36 1.99
CA LEU A 80 8.62 1.64 1.53
C LEU A 80 7.83 2.36 0.43
N ARG A 81 7.66 3.68 0.56
CA ARG A 81 6.85 4.51 -0.35
C ARG A 81 7.60 5.79 -0.76
N PRO A 82 8.76 5.69 -1.43
CA PRO A 82 9.52 6.86 -1.87
C PRO A 82 8.76 7.71 -2.88
N GLU A 83 7.82 7.13 -3.63
CA GLU A 83 6.92 7.83 -4.54
C GLU A 83 5.99 8.79 -3.77
N PHE A 84 5.49 8.39 -2.61
CA PHE A 84 4.69 9.25 -1.74
C PHE A 84 5.52 10.43 -1.22
N VAL A 85 6.75 10.16 -0.75
CA VAL A 85 7.63 11.23 -0.26
C VAL A 85 7.99 12.20 -1.36
N THR A 86 8.29 11.69 -2.56
CA THR A 86 8.60 12.51 -3.73
C THR A 86 7.41 13.37 -4.16
N ALA A 87 6.20 12.80 -4.15
CA ALA A 87 4.97 13.53 -4.43
C ALA A 87 4.70 14.62 -3.38
N LEU A 88 4.82 14.32 -2.09
CA LEU A 88 4.62 15.27 -1.00
C LEU A 88 5.64 16.41 -1.06
N TRP A 89 6.93 16.08 -1.19
CA TRP A 89 8.01 17.07 -1.29
C TRP A 89 7.79 18.00 -2.48
N SER A 90 7.53 17.45 -3.66
CA SER A 90 7.34 18.24 -4.87
C SER A 90 6.04 19.07 -4.86
N SER A 91 5.02 18.63 -4.12
CA SER A 91 3.73 19.33 -4.00
C SER A 91 3.81 20.53 -3.05
N THR A 92 4.66 20.48 -2.04
CA THR A 92 4.65 21.46 -0.92
C THR A 92 5.58 22.65 -1.09
N ASN A 93 6.37 22.70 -2.17
CA ASN A 93 7.30 23.80 -2.47
C ASN A 93 6.63 25.15 -2.81
N PHE A 94 5.30 25.20 -2.91
CA PHE A 94 4.53 26.43 -3.11
C PHE A 94 3.21 26.39 -2.31
N PRO A 95 2.83 27.45 -1.56
CA PRO A 95 3.59 28.69 -1.35
C PRO A 95 4.92 28.43 -0.66
N ALA A 96 5.83 29.42 -0.66
CA ALA A 96 7.14 29.27 -0.06
C ALA A 96 7.02 28.87 1.42
N LEU A 97 7.63 27.73 1.76
CA LEU A 97 7.63 27.21 3.13
C LEU A 97 8.54 28.05 4.04
N ARG A 98 8.15 28.17 5.31
CA ARG A 98 9.05 28.65 6.38
C ARG A 98 10.19 27.66 6.54
N ASN A 99 11.36 28.13 6.99
CA ASN A 99 12.56 27.27 7.09
C ASN A 99 12.35 26.05 7.99
N GLU A 100 11.55 26.18 9.04
CA GLU A 100 11.18 25.08 9.97
C GLU A 100 10.24 24.03 9.37
N GLU A 101 9.62 24.30 8.22
CA GLU A 101 8.74 23.37 7.50
C GLU A 101 9.45 22.67 6.34
N LYS A 102 10.64 23.13 5.95
CA LYS A 102 11.39 22.56 4.83
C LYS A 102 12.00 21.22 5.22
N PHE A 103 11.96 20.29 4.28
CA PHE A 103 12.71 19.05 4.35
C PHE A 103 13.30 18.73 2.98
N GLU A 104 14.34 17.91 2.95
CA GLU A 104 14.94 17.42 1.72
C GLU A 104 14.40 16.03 1.39
N ASN A 105 14.26 15.72 0.11
CA ASN A 105 13.87 14.38 -0.34
C ASN A 105 15.05 13.39 -0.26
N THR A 106 15.56 13.19 0.96
CA THR A 106 16.61 12.23 1.29
C THR A 106 16.14 11.35 2.44
N GLN A 107 16.61 10.11 2.50
CA GLN A 107 16.17 9.15 3.54
C GLN A 107 16.31 9.70 4.96
N HIS A 108 17.38 10.46 5.25
CA HIS A 108 17.60 11.04 6.57
C HIS A 108 16.65 12.22 6.85
N SER A 109 16.61 13.22 5.96
CA SER A 109 15.79 14.43 6.17
C SER A 109 14.30 14.11 6.12
N ALA A 110 13.86 13.42 5.07
CA ALA A 110 12.48 13.00 4.93
C ALA A 110 12.08 11.96 5.99
N GLY A 111 12.97 11.06 6.39
CA GLY A 111 12.70 10.11 7.48
C GLY A 111 12.38 10.83 8.80
N ASN A 112 13.19 11.82 9.20
CA ASN A 112 12.89 12.63 10.39
C ASN A 112 11.57 13.41 10.23
N PHE A 113 11.35 14.00 9.05
CA PHE A 113 10.10 14.68 8.73
C PHE A 113 8.89 13.76 8.92
N LEU A 114 8.88 12.57 8.30
CA LEU A 114 7.76 11.63 8.37
C LEU A 114 7.44 11.24 9.82
N ARG A 115 8.48 10.99 10.64
CA ARG A 115 8.33 10.68 12.07
C ARG A 115 7.63 11.79 12.85
N GLU A 116 7.73 13.05 12.42
CA GLU A 116 7.07 14.18 13.09
C GLU A 116 5.67 14.52 12.52
N HIS A 117 5.29 13.96 11.37
CA HIS A 117 4.14 14.45 10.60
C HIS A 117 3.11 13.37 10.24
N ILE A 118 3.52 12.10 10.13
CA ILE A 118 2.65 11.01 9.68
C ILE A 118 2.35 10.07 10.83
N VAL A 119 1.16 9.49 10.88
CA VAL A 119 0.81 8.43 11.83
C VAL A 119 0.55 7.14 11.05
N THR A 120 1.31 6.09 11.35
CA THR A 120 1.03 4.74 10.89
C THR A 120 0.35 3.91 11.98
N VAL A 121 -0.20 2.76 11.61
CA VAL A 121 -0.70 1.77 12.58
C VAL A 121 0.40 1.33 13.55
N ALA A 122 1.64 1.16 13.06
CA ALA A 122 2.81 0.87 13.89
C ALA A 122 3.09 2.00 14.92
N ASP A 123 3.03 3.28 14.51
CA ASP A 123 3.18 4.42 15.43
C ASP A 123 2.07 4.46 16.49
N PHE A 124 0.83 4.15 16.10
CA PHE A 124 -0.30 4.11 17.00
C PHE A 124 -0.08 2.99 18.04
N ALA A 125 0.26 1.77 17.59
CA ALA A 125 0.52 0.64 18.48
C ALA A 125 1.65 0.98 19.48
N GLN A 126 2.74 1.57 19.01
CA GLN A 126 3.84 2.02 19.87
C GLN A 126 3.38 3.08 20.87
N SER A 127 2.56 4.05 20.44
CA SER A 127 2.03 5.10 21.32
C SER A 127 1.15 4.53 22.44
N LEU A 128 0.37 3.47 22.17
CA LEU A 128 -0.41 2.77 23.19
C LEU A 128 0.49 2.07 24.22
N LEU A 129 1.55 1.43 23.75
CA LEU A 129 2.54 0.78 24.62
C LEU A 129 3.26 1.81 25.51
N ASP A 130 3.75 2.90 24.91
CA ASP A 130 4.49 3.95 25.61
C ASP A 130 3.63 4.63 26.70
N GLN A 131 2.37 4.89 26.39
CA GLN A 131 1.40 5.49 27.32
C GLN A 131 0.74 4.45 28.24
N LYS A 132 1.09 3.15 28.13
CA LYS A 132 0.53 2.05 28.91
C LYS A 132 -1.00 2.02 28.88
N VAL A 133 -1.58 2.28 27.70
CA VAL A 133 -3.03 2.28 27.51
C VAL A 133 -3.51 0.83 27.43
N LEU A 134 -4.09 0.35 28.53
CA LEU A 134 -4.62 -1.02 28.64
C LEU A 134 -6.11 -1.13 28.33
N ARG A 135 -6.81 0.00 28.23
CA ARG A 135 -8.24 0.04 27.93
C ARG A 135 -8.49 -0.16 26.43
N GLN A 136 -9.62 -0.77 26.10
CA GLN A 136 -10.11 -0.78 24.73
C GLN A 136 -10.46 0.65 24.31
N ILE A 137 -9.98 1.06 23.14
CA ILE A 137 -10.33 2.33 22.52
C ILE A 137 -11.40 2.07 21.47
N ILE A 138 -12.49 2.83 21.53
CA ILE A 138 -13.47 2.92 20.46
C ILE A 138 -13.36 4.32 19.88
N THR A 139 -13.13 4.40 18.58
CA THR A 139 -13.01 5.65 17.83
C THR A 139 -13.74 5.49 16.50
N GLU A 140 -13.67 6.51 15.66
CA GLU A 140 -14.41 6.61 14.41
C GLU A 140 -13.46 6.78 13.24
N ALA A 141 -13.89 6.29 12.08
CA ALA A 141 -13.08 6.35 10.86
C ALA A 141 -13.88 6.71 9.62
N THR A 142 -13.27 7.48 8.72
CA THR A 142 -13.69 7.53 7.31
C THR A 142 -12.76 6.64 6.50
N LEU A 143 -13.32 5.70 5.76
CA LEU A 143 -12.55 4.81 4.89
C LEU A 143 -12.38 5.47 3.51
N VAL A 144 -11.17 5.38 2.96
CA VAL A 144 -10.85 5.91 1.63
C VAL A 144 -10.04 4.88 0.86
N ASP A 145 -10.27 4.75 -0.44
CA ASP A 145 -9.62 3.73 -1.29
C ASP A 145 -9.75 2.30 -0.72
N TRP A 146 -10.81 2.12 0.06
CA TRP A 146 -11.11 0.94 0.84
C TRP A 146 -12.52 1.03 1.40
N ASN A 147 -13.23 -0.10 1.46
CA ASN A 147 -14.59 -0.15 1.98
C ASN A 147 -14.81 -1.20 3.09
N ALA A 148 -13.78 -1.94 3.52
CA ALA A 148 -13.93 -2.97 4.56
C ALA A 148 -12.71 -3.16 5.46
N LEU A 149 -12.86 -3.01 6.78
CA LEU A 149 -11.77 -3.29 7.73
C LEU A 149 -11.39 -4.79 7.71
N PRO A 150 -10.12 -5.14 8.00
CA PRO A 150 -9.59 -6.49 7.84
C PRO A 150 -10.03 -7.42 8.97
N CYS A 151 -10.44 -6.86 10.11
CA CYS A 151 -11.02 -7.59 11.23
C CYS A 151 -12.42 -7.03 11.52
N PRO A 152 -13.43 -7.33 10.67
CA PRO A 152 -14.78 -6.80 10.84
C PRO A 152 -15.49 -7.47 12.02
N SER A 153 -16.37 -6.71 12.66
CA SER A 153 -17.35 -7.24 13.61
C SER A 153 -18.31 -8.18 12.89
N ARG A 154 -18.67 -9.28 13.56
CA ARG A 154 -19.63 -10.26 13.01
C ARG A 154 -21.07 -9.78 13.07
N THR A 155 -21.37 -8.76 13.87
CA THR A 155 -22.74 -8.37 14.20
C THR A 155 -23.04 -6.89 13.96
N ASP A 156 -22.03 -6.04 13.77
CA ASP A 156 -22.20 -4.58 13.64
C ASP A 156 -21.49 -4.12 12.37
N LYS A 157 -22.28 -3.74 11.35
CA LYS A 157 -21.74 -3.24 10.07
C LYS A 157 -20.97 -1.94 10.29
N GLY A 158 -19.90 -1.76 9.55
CA GLY A 158 -19.03 -0.60 9.72
C GLY A 158 -18.17 -0.62 10.99
N PHE A 159 -18.25 -1.65 11.83
CA PHE A 159 -17.44 -1.77 13.04
C PHE A 159 -16.36 -2.84 12.91
N GLY A 160 -15.13 -2.55 13.33
CA GLY A 160 -14.02 -3.50 13.26
C GLY A 160 -12.72 -2.96 13.82
N SER A 161 -11.62 -3.70 13.64
CA SER A 161 -10.27 -3.29 14.04
C SER A 161 -9.27 -3.44 12.90
N LEU A 162 -8.12 -2.79 13.02
CA LEU A 162 -6.99 -2.96 12.10
C LEU A 162 -6.04 -4.06 12.60
N THR A 163 -5.40 -4.76 11.68
CA THR A 163 -4.23 -5.58 12.01
C THR A 163 -3.19 -4.73 12.73
N GLY A 164 -2.55 -5.25 13.78
CA GLY A 164 -1.58 -4.49 14.59
C GLY A 164 -2.20 -3.58 15.67
N LEU A 165 -3.52 -3.40 15.69
CA LEU A 165 -4.23 -2.61 16.72
C LEU A 165 -5.40 -3.38 17.35
N PRO A 166 -5.17 -4.55 17.97
CA PRO A 166 -6.25 -5.37 18.54
C PRO A 166 -7.02 -4.69 19.69
N GLY A 167 -6.40 -3.69 20.35
CA GLY A 167 -7.03 -2.90 21.42
C GLY A 167 -7.83 -1.68 20.93
N VAL A 168 -7.90 -1.44 19.61
CA VAL A 168 -8.58 -0.27 19.03
C VAL A 168 -9.62 -0.74 18.03
N SER A 169 -10.86 -0.31 18.23
CA SER A 169 -11.96 -0.54 17.30
C SER A 169 -12.43 0.77 16.69
N PHE A 170 -12.79 0.71 15.41
CA PHE A 170 -13.22 1.83 14.60
C PHE A 170 -14.67 1.61 14.16
N ARG A 171 -15.49 2.65 14.31
CA ARG A 171 -16.80 2.75 13.67
C ARG A 171 -16.68 3.60 12.41
N ALA A 172 -17.06 3.05 11.27
CA ALA A 172 -17.04 3.74 10.00
C ALA A 172 -18.14 4.82 9.97
N LEU A 173 -17.75 6.06 9.69
CA LEU A 173 -18.63 7.21 9.53
C LEU A 173 -18.88 7.55 8.06
N GLY A 174 -17.98 7.17 7.17
CA GLY A 174 -18.11 7.38 5.75
C GLY A 174 -17.13 6.51 4.96
N CYS A 175 -17.36 6.38 3.67
CA CYS A 175 -16.52 5.64 2.74
C CYS A 175 -16.52 6.34 1.37
N ILE A 176 -15.33 6.47 0.78
CA ILE A 176 -15.15 6.85 -0.63
C ILE A 176 -14.15 5.87 -1.23
N ASP A 177 -14.59 5.03 -2.16
CA ASP A 177 -13.80 3.95 -2.72
C ASP A 177 -14.17 3.69 -4.19
N HIS A 178 -13.18 3.23 -4.95
CA HIS A 178 -13.32 2.82 -6.35
C HIS A 178 -13.18 1.30 -6.57
N HIS A 179 -13.10 0.52 -5.49
CA HIS A 179 -13.14 -0.93 -5.54
C HIS A 179 -14.57 -1.48 -5.52
N VAL A 180 -14.70 -2.79 -5.70
CA VAL A 180 -15.97 -3.51 -5.53
C VAL A 180 -16.40 -3.44 -4.07
N ASP A 181 -17.71 -3.22 -3.85
CA ASP A 181 -18.31 -3.22 -2.53
C ASP A 181 -18.20 -4.60 -1.86
N GLU A 182 -17.56 -4.64 -0.69
CA GLU A 182 -17.40 -5.83 0.14
C GLU A 182 -18.56 -6.01 1.14
N GLY A 183 -19.55 -5.12 1.15
CA GLY A 183 -20.76 -5.19 1.96
C GLY A 183 -20.55 -4.87 3.45
N TYR A 184 -19.39 -4.30 3.80
CA TYR A 184 -18.99 -3.96 5.17
C TYR A 184 -19.69 -2.71 5.71
N MET A 185 -19.88 -1.69 4.87
CA MET A 185 -20.45 -0.42 5.30
C MET A 185 -21.92 -0.54 5.72
N PRO A 186 -22.36 0.23 6.74
CA PRO A 186 -23.78 0.35 7.07
C PRO A 186 -24.54 1.09 5.96
N SER A 187 -25.87 1.09 6.02
CA SER A 187 -26.70 1.82 5.07
C SER A 187 -26.52 3.34 5.19
N ALA A 188 -26.84 4.09 4.13
CA ALA A 188 -26.70 5.54 4.12
C ALA A 188 -27.55 6.22 5.21
N GLU A 189 -28.68 5.62 5.59
CA GLU A 189 -29.58 6.10 6.65
C GLU A 189 -29.00 5.94 8.06
N GLU A 190 -28.10 4.97 8.25
CA GLU A 190 -27.42 4.70 9.52
C GLU A 190 -26.19 5.59 9.73
N LEU A 191 -25.65 6.18 8.65
CA LEU A 191 -24.51 7.09 8.74
C LEU A 191 -24.95 8.48 9.23
N PRO A 192 -24.06 9.22 9.94
CA PRO A 192 -24.33 10.60 10.28
C PRO A 192 -24.62 11.43 9.02
N ARG A 193 -25.49 12.44 9.16
CA ARG A 193 -25.87 13.30 8.04
C ARG A 193 -24.65 13.92 7.35
N ASN A 194 -24.69 13.95 6.02
CA ASN A 194 -23.64 14.50 5.15
C ASN A 194 -22.28 13.79 5.24
N GLN A 195 -22.24 12.56 5.75
CA GLN A 195 -21.08 11.71 5.54
C GLN A 195 -21.14 11.04 4.16
N PRO A 196 -19.99 10.87 3.48
CA PRO A 196 -19.96 10.24 2.18
C PRO A 196 -20.14 8.72 2.29
N LEU A 197 -20.92 8.14 1.37
CA LEU A 197 -20.94 6.70 1.10
C LEU A 197 -20.90 6.52 -0.42
N ILE A 198 -19.69 6.53 -0.97
CA ILE A 198 -19.41 6.46 -2.41
C ILE A 198 -18.56 5.22 -2.63
N ILE A 199 -19.16 4.14 -3.13
CA ILE A 199 -18.44 2.96 -3.58
C ILE A 199 -18.73 2.82 -5.07
N GLN A 200 -17.81 3.31 -5.89
CA GLN A 200 -17.99 3.44 -7.34
C GLN A 200 -16.85 2.76 -8.09
N PRO A 201 -17.00 1.48 -8.46
CA PRO A 201 -16.06 0.80 -9.34
C PRO A 201 -15.91 1.50 -10.70
N GLY A 202 -14.70 1.53 -11.23
CA GLY A 202 -14.42 1.99 -12.60
C GLY A 202 -13.40 3.11 -12.72
N PRO A 203 -13.51 4.23 -11.96
CA PRO A 203 -12.52 5.30 -11.97
C PRO A 203 -11.10 4.77 -11.73
N GLY A 204 -10.13 5.35 -12.42
CA GLY A 204 -8.74 4.92 -12.37
C GLY A 204 -8.08 5.17 -11.01
N SER A 205 -8.56 6.19 -10.28
CA SER A 205 -8.06 6.54 -8.94
C SER A 205 -9.20 6.93 -7.99
N CYS A 206 -9.13 6.46 -6.75
CA CYS A 206 -9.98 6.90 -5.65
C CYS A 206 -9.79 8.40 -5.36
N SER A 207 -8.57 8.94 -5.49
CA SER A 207 -8.32 10.38 -5.33
C SER A 207 -9.18 11.24 -6.27
N SER A 208 -9.57 10.75 -7.45
CA SER A 208 -10.50 11.45 -8.32
C SER A 208 -11.91 11.56 -7.73
N LEU A 209 -12.41 10.49 -7.09
CA LEU A 209 -13.68 10.50 -6.36
C LEU A 209 -13.62 11.42 -5.15
N ILE A 210 -12.51 11.39 -4.40
CA ILE A 210 -12.30 12.25 -3.23
C ILE A 210 -12.36 13.73 -3.63
N VAL A 211 -11.63 14.14 -4.67
CA VAL A 211 -11.64 15.53 -5.15
C VAL A 211 -13.06 15.97 -5.52
N LYS A 212 -13.76 15.15 -6.32
CA LYS A 212 -15.12 15.45 -6.77
C LYS A 212 -16.10 15.57 -5.60
N GLU A 213 -15.99 14.69 -4.61
CA GLU A 213 -16.84 14.72 -3.43
C GLU A 213 -16.56 15.93 -2.52
N LEU A 214 -15.29 16.25 -2.30
CA LEU A 214 -14.90 17.43 -1.52
C LEU A 214 -15.36 18.73 -2.21
N GLN A 215 -15.32 18.80 -3.54
CA GLN A 215 -15.89 19.91 -4.31
C GLN A 215 -17.41 19.98 -4.17
N ARG A 216 -18.10 18.84 -4.32
CA ARG A 216 -19.56 18.74 -4.18
C ARG A 216 -20.05 19.20 -2.79
N GLN A 217 -19.29 18.88 -1.74
CA GLN A 217 -19.60 19.31 -0.37
C GLN A 217 -19.10 20.73 -0.02
N SER A 218 -18.49 21.46 -0.97
CA SER A 218 -17.86 22.76 -0.70
C SER A 218 -16.77 22.69 0.39
N LEU A 219 -16.13 21.53 0.53
CA LEU A 219 -14.98 21.31 1.41
C LEU A 219 -13.66 21.65 0.69
N TRP A 220 -13.64 21.58 -0.64
CA TRP A 220 -12.50 21.99 -1.45
C TRP A 220 -12.49 23.51 -1.68
N THR A 221 -11.61 24.25 -1.00
CA THR A 221 -11.57 25.73 -1.07
C THR A 221 -10.52 26.21 -2.07
N GLU A 222 -10.91 26.45 -3.33
CA GLU A 222 -9.97 26.77 -4.42
C GLU A 222 -9.18 28.09 -4.23
N GLU A 223 -9.72 29.00 -3.42
CA GLU A 223 -9.22 30.37 -3.24
C GLU A 223 -7.95 30.47 -2.39
N THR A 224 -7.65 29.48 -1.53
CA THR A 224 -6.48 29.57 -0.64
C THR A 224 -5.21 29.11 -1.36
N VAL A 225 -4.09 29.82 -1.13
CA VAL A 225 -2.82 29.49 -1.79
C VAL A 225 -2.27 28.15 -1.33
N GLU A 226 -2.52 27.75 -0.07
CA GLU A 226 -2.09 26.46 0.48
C GLU A 226 -2.82 25.27 -0.16
N MET A 227 -4.04 25.45 -0.67
CA MET A 227 -4.75 24.39 -1.39
C MET A 227 -4.07 23.98 -2.70
N VAL A 228 -3.11 24.75 -3.21
CA VAL A 228 -2.24 24.30 -4.31
C VAL A 228 -1.40 23.08 -3.91
N GLN A 229 -0.98 22.99 -2.65
CA GLN A 229 -0.21 21.84 -2.15
C GLN A 229 -1.08 20.58 -2.18
N VAL A 230 -2.33 20.71 -1.74
CA VAL A 230 -3.33 19.63 -1.74
C VAL A 230 -3.69 19.23 -3.18
N ALA A 231 -3.87 20.22 -4.07
CA ALA A 231 -4.21 19.97 -5.47
C ALA A 231 -3.09 19.22 -6.21
N LYS A 232 -1.82 19.61 -6.03
CA LYS A 232 -0.66 18.90 -6.60
C LYS A 232 -0.54 17.48 -6.06
N LEU A 233 -0.77 17.29 -4.75
CA LEU A 233 -0.67 15.97 -4.14
C LEU A 233 -1.78 15.06 -4.66
N ALA A 234 -3.04 15.52 -4.71
CA ALA A 234 -4.15 14.79 -5.32
C ALA A 234 -3.86 14.42 -6.78
N LEU A 235 -3.34 15.38 -7.56
CA LEU A 235 -2.99 15.16 -8.96
C LEU A 235 -1.91 14.07 -9.12
N SER A 236 -0.96 13.96 -8.18
CA SER A 236 0.05 12.90 -8.25
C SER A 236 -0.54 11.49 -8.21
N ALA A 237 -1.48 11.22 -7.29
CA ALA A 237 -2.12 9.91 -7.17
C ALA A 237 -2.91 9.56 -8.44
N ILE A 238 -3.73 10.50 -8.90
CA ILE A 238 -4.55 10.30 -10.10
C ILE A 238 -3.66 10.00 -11.31
N LEU A 239 -2.59 10.76 -11.54
CA LEU A 239 -1.72 10.53 -12.69
C LEU A 239 -0.93 9.23 -12.58
N ILE A 240 -0.51 8.82 -11.38
CA ILE A 240 0.25 7.58 -11.21
C ILE A 240 -0.62 6.34 -11.50
N ASP A 241 -1.87 6.32 -11.05
CA ASP A 241 -2.73 5.15 -11.26
C ASP A 241 -3.38 5.10 -12.64
N THR A 242 -3.57 6.27 -13.26
CA THR A 242 -4.06 6.38 -14.64
C THR A 242 -2.95 6.34 -15.68
N SER A 243 -1.68 6.20 -15.27
CA SER A 243 -0.51 6.30 -16.16
C SER A 243 -0.54 7.58 -17.01
N ASN A 244 -0.71 8.73 -16.34
CA ASN A 244 -0.92 10.04 -16.95
C ASN A 244 -2.11 10.06 -17.92
N LEU A 245 -3.25 9.51 -17.50
CA LEU A 245 -4.47 9.35 -18.29
C LEU A 245 -4.35 8.48 -19.56
N THR A 246 -3.29 7.66 -19.69
CA THR A 246 -3.09 6.77 -20.85
C THR A 246 -3.47 5.31 -20.58
N ALA A 247 -3.82 4.94 -19.35
CA ALA A 247 -4.20 3.57 -19.00
C ALA A 247 -5.56 3.17 -19.61
N GLU A 248 -5.54 2.56 -20.79
CA GLU A 248 -6.75 2.08 -21.46
C GLU A 248 -7.59 1.16 -20.57
N GLY A 249 -8.91 1.37 -20.57
CA GLY A 249 -9.86 0.58 -19.77
C GLY A 249 -9.88 0.90 -18.26
N LYS A 250 -8.98 1.76 -17.76
CA LYS A 250 -8.98 2.26 -16.38
C LYS A 250 -9.40 3.71 -16.24
N VAL A 251 -9.18 4.53 -17.27
CA VAL A 251 -9.45 5.98 -17.20
C VAL A 251 -10.90 6.29 -17.57
N THR A 252 -11.60 6.95 -16.65
CA THR A 252 -12.99 7.39 -16.79
C THR A 252 -13.10 8.91 -16.86
N ASP A 253 -14.30 9.42 -17.11
CA ASP A 253 -14.55 10.88 -17.12
C ASP A 253 -14.35 11.51 -15.74
N VAL A 254 -14.56 10.75 -14.67
CA VAL A 254 -14.28 11.21 -13.30
C VAL A 254 -12.80 11.58 -13.15
N ASP A 255 -11.89 10.77 -13.70
CA ASP A 255 -10.45 11.02 -13.64
C ASP A 255 -10.07 12.25 -14.49
N ARG A 256 -10.63 12.35 -15.71
CA ARG A 256 -10.35 13.47 -16.62
C ARG A 256 -10.86 14.81 -16.06
N GLU A 257 -12.06 14.83 -15.51
CA GLU A 257 -12.66 16.00 -14.86
C GLU A 257 -11.84 16.45 -13.65
N ALA A 258 -11.46 15.52 -12.78
CA ALA A 258 -10.65 15.82 -11.60
C ALA A 258 -9.28 16.39 -12.01
N VAL A 259 -8.56 15.75 -12.94
CA VAL A 259 -7.28 16.26 -13.45
C VAL A 259 -7.43 17.65 -14.04
N GLN A 260 -8.46 17.90 -14.85
CA GLN A 260 -8.68 19.21 -15.46
C GLN A 260 -8.92 20.29 -14.41
N SER A 261 -9.76 20.02 -13.41
CA SER A 261 -10.05 20.95 -12.32
C SER A 261 -8.80 21.27 -11.48
N LEU A 262 -8.05 20.24 -11.08
CA LEU A 262 -6.81 20.39 -10.30
C LEU A 262 -5.76 21.22 -11.07
N ARG A 263 -5.58 20.94 -12.36
CA ARG A 263 -4.65 21.69 -13.21
C ARG A 263 -5.04 23.16 -13.32
N ASN A 264 -6.32 23.45 -13.56
CA ASN A 264 -6.82 24.82 -13.61
C ASN A 264 -6.52 25.56 -12.30
N GLN A 265 -6.73 24.92 -11.15
CA GLN A 265 -6.42 25.52 -9.85
C GLN A 265 -4.91 25.75 -9.65
N ILE A 266 -4.07 24.81 -10.05
CA ILE A 266 -2.61 24.94 -9.88
C ILE A 266 -2.06 26.06 -10.78
N GLU A 267 -2.53 26.13 -12.02
CA GLU A 267 -2.07 27.07 -13.06
C GLU A 267 -2.75 28.46 -12.95
N ALA A 268 -3.77 28.63 -12.10
CA ALA A 268 -4.47 29.90 -11.91
C ALA A 268 -3.53 31.06 -11.54
N PRO A 269 -3.66 32.24 -12.19
CA PRO A 269 -2.88 33.44 -11.84
C PRO A 269 -3.12 33.85 -10.39
N ARG A 270 -2.04 34.17 -9.65
CA ARG A 270 -2.13 34.66 -8.27
C ARG A 270 -1.34 35.96 -8.13
N GLU A 271 -1.97 36.97 -7.53
CA GLU A 271 -1.42 38.34 -7.40
C GLU A 271 -0.11 38.42 -6.58
N ALA A 272 0.22 37.37 -5.81
CA ALA A 272 1.36 37.35 -4.90
C ALA A 272 2.70 36.87 -5.50
N SER A 273 2.79 36.60 -6.80
CA SER A 273 3.99 36.00 -7.43
C SER A 273 4.78 37.03 -8.25
N THR A 274 5.66 37.81 -7.59
CA THR A 274 6.63 38.70 -8.27
C THR A 274 7.71 37.94 -9.05
N THR A 275 7.85 36.64 -8.81
CA THR A 275 8.56 35.68 -9.66
C THR A 275 7.53 34.69 -10.21
N GLN A 276 7.47 34.51 -11.52
CA GLN A 276 6.55 33.55 -12.14
C GLN A 276 6.94 32.13 -11.70
N TYR A 277 6.32 31.60 -10.63
CA TYR A 277 6.50 30.21 -10.21
C TYR A 277 5.95 29.31 -11.32
N LYS A 278 6.83 28.84 -12.20
CA LYS A 278 6.48 27.93 -13.28
C LYS A 278 6.59 26.50 -12.78
N TRP A 279 5.47 25.92 -12.39
CA TRP A 279 5.39 24.51 -12.03
C TRP A 279 5.43 23.65 -13.30
N ASP A 280 6.32 22.66 -13.33
CA ASP A 280 6.43 21.73 -14.45
C ASP A 280 5.75 20.40 -14.13
N LEU A 281 4.55 20.20 -14.71
CA LEU A 281 3.76 18.99 -14.53
C LEU A 281 4.49 17.73 -15.03
N LYS A 282 5.24 17.85 -16.13
CA LYS A 282 5.94 16.70 -16.72
C LYS A 282 7.06 16.26 -15.79
N GLN A 283 7.90 17.19 -15.35
CA GLN A 283 8.97 16.91 -14.40
C GLN A 283 8.43 16.33 -13.09
N PHE A 284 7.31 16.88 -12.60
CA PHE A 284 6.62 16.38 -11.40
C PHE A 284 6.18 14.93 -11.56
N TYR A 285 5.47 14.60 -12.63
CA TYR A 285 5.01 13.24 -12.90
C TYR A 285 6.18 12.27 -13.08
N GLU A 286 7.19 12.64 -13.87
CA GLU A 286 8.37 11.80 -14.14
C GLU A 286 9.15 11.49 -12.85
N ALA A 287 9.30 12.46 -11.94
CA ALA A 287 9.96 12.24 -10.66
C ALA A 287 9.22 11.23 -9.76
N VAL A 288 7.88 11.31 -9.69
CA VAL A 288 7.08 10.38 -8.89
C VAL A 288 7.07 8.98 -9.53
N VAL A 289 6.99 8.88 -10.85
CA VAL A 289 7.09 7.60 -11.59
C VAL A 289 8.45 6.95 -11.36
N ASP A 290 9.54 7.71 -11.45
CA ASP A 290 10.89 7.20 -11.25
C ASP A 290 11.07 6.66 -9.82
N ALA A 291 10.62 7.43 -8.80
CA ALA A 291 10.61 6.98 -7.42
C ALA A 291 9.78 5.68 -7.23
N LYS A 292 8.62 5.56 -7.89
CA LYS A 292 7.79 4.34 -7.83
C LYS A 292 8.51 3.15 -8.47
N LYS A 293 9.12 3.33 -9.65
CA LYS A 293 9.84 2.27 -10.38
C LYS A 293 11.05 1.74 -9.62
N ASN A 294 11.79 2.63 -8.97
CA ASN A 294 13.02 2.31 -8.25
C ASN A 294 12.79 2.04 -6.75
N SER A 295 11.53 2.02 -6.30
CA SER A 295 11.18 1.88 -4.88
C SER A 295 11.73 0.61 -4.22
N LEU A 296 11.85 -0.50 -4.97
CA LEU A 296 12.43 -1.74 -4.43
C LEU A 296 13.93 -1.61 -4.14
N ASP A 297 14.66 -0.69 -4.78
CA ASP A 297 16.09 -0.49 -4.55
C ASP A 297 16.36 -0.07 -3.10
N LEU A 298 15.43 0.64 -2.46
CA LEU A 298 15.54 1.13 -1.09
C LEU A 298 15.19 0.10 0.00
N LEU A 299 14.61 -1.03 -0.38
CA LEU A 299 14.15 -2.06 0.56
C LEU A 299 15.26 -3.02 0.95
N THR A 300 15.10 -3.74 2.05
CA THR A 300 15.82 -5.00 2.31
C THR A 300 15.16 -6.15 1.54
N VAL A 301 15.79 -7.32 1.49
CA VAL A 301 15.17 -8.50 0.86
C VAL A 301 13.86 -8.88 1.57
N ASP A 302 13.85 -8.86 2.91
CA ASP A 302 12.66 -9.18 3.70
C ASP A 302 11.52 -8.20 3.42
N GLU A 303 11.82 -6.90 3.30
CA GLU A 303 10.83 -5.88 2.94
C GLU A 303 10.32 -6.02 1.50
N VAL A 304 11.17 -6.46 0.55
CA VAL A 304 10.72 -6.81 -0.81
C VAL A 304 9.73 -7.98 -0.76
N LEU A 305 9.99 -8.99 0.07
CA LEU A 305 9.10 -10.14 0.24
C LEU A 305 7.78 -9.75 0.91
N ASP A 306 7.80 -8.86 1.90
CA ASP A 306 6.61 -8.44 2.64
C ASP A 306 5.73 -7.44 1.87
N ARG A 307 6.30 -6.68 0.93
CA ARG A 307 5.63 -5.54 0.27
C ARG A 307 4.26 -5.85 -0.34
N ASP A 308 4.12 -6.99 -1.02
CA ASP A 308 2.83 -7.53 -1.50
C ASP A 308 2.71 -9.00 -1.10
N TYR A 309 2.67 -9.21 0.21
CA TYR A 309 2.51 -10.51 0.84
C TYR A 309 1.04 -10.82 1.16
N LYS A 310 0.64 -12.09 0.94
CA LYS A 310 -0.64 -12.66 1.40
C LYS A 310 -0.45 -14.11 1.80
N ASP A 311 -1.16 -14.57 2.83
CA ASP A 311 -1.13 -15.95 3.25
C ASP A 311 -2.50 -16.56 3.51
N TRP A 312 -2.51 -17.89 3.46
CA TRP A 312 -3.67 -18.72 3.73
C TRP A 312 -3.23 -19.97 4.50
N THR A 313 -4.14 -20.52 5.29
CA THR A 313 -3.95 -21.83 5.94
C THR A 313 -4.93 -22.82 5.31
N GLU A 314 -4.41 -23.93 4.82
CA GLU A 314 -5.20 -25.03 4.26
C GLU A 314 -5.03 -26.29 5.09
N LYS A 315 -6.11 -27.05 5.26
CA LYS A 315 -6.07 -28.33 5.96
C LYS A 315 -5.99 -29.46 4.95
N SER A 316 -4.94 -30.28 5.02
CA SER A 316 -4.85 -31.51 4.23
C SER A 316 -5.86 -32.54 4.74
N GLN A 317 -6.64 -33.12 3.84
CA GLN A 317 -7.59 -34.19 4.08
C GLN A 317 -6.93 -35.52 4.46
N SER A 318 -5.87 -35.95 3.76
CA SER A 318 -5.19 -37.23 4.06
C SER A 318 -4.27 -37.17 5.25
N HIS A 319 -3.57 -36.06 5.49
CA HIS A 319 -2.67 -35.92 6.63
C HIS A 319 -3.34 -35.33 7.88
N GLY A 320 -4.47 -34.63 7.72
CA GLY A 320 -5.14 -33.90 8.80
C GLY A 320 -4.34 -32.71 9.35
N LYS A 321 -3.20 -32.37 8.73
CA LYS A 321 -2.29 -31.29 9.13
C LYS A 321 -2.69 -29.98 8.45
N ASP A 322 -2.54 -28.89 9.18
CA ASP A 322 -2.63 -27.55 8.61
C ASP A 322 -1.32 -27.22 7.88
N VAL A 323 -1.45 -26.49 6.77
CA VAL A 323 -0.34 -26.02 5.94
C VAL A 323 -0.54 -24.54 5.69
N LYS A 324 0.38 -23.72 6.21
CA LYS A 324 0.36 -22.27 6.03
C LYS A 324 1.21 -21.87 4.83
N ILE A 325 0.59 -21.19 3.86
CA ILE A 325 1.16 -20.88 2.54
C ILE A 325 1.21 -19.37 2.37
N GLY A 326 2.40 -18.81 2.20
CA GLY A 326 2.60 -17.37 1.94
C GLY A 326 3.00 -17.10 0.49
N PHE A 327 2.43 -16.04 -0.09
CA PHE A 327 2.70 -15.55 -1.44
C PHE A 327 3.24 -14.13 -1.42
N CYS A 328 4.50 -13.96 -1.81
CA CYS A 328 5.16 -12.69 -2.06
C CYS A 328 5.11 -12.36 -3.55
N SER A 329 4.58 -11.19 -3.92
CA SER A 329 4.61 -10.72 -5.31
C SER A 329 5.62 -9.58 -5.48
N SER A 330 6.45 -9.63 -6.53
CA SER A 330 7.46 -8.61 -6.83
C SER A 330 7.39 -8.15 -8.28
N VAL A 331 7.68 -6.86 -8.51
CA VAL A 331 7.76 -6.26 -9.85
C VAL A 331 9.18 -6.31 -10.46
N LYS A 332 10.08 -7.06 -9.84
CA LYS A 332 11.45 -7.29 -10.29
C LYS A 332 11.72 -8.78 -10.51
N PRO A 333 12.58 -9.13 -11.49
CA PRO A 333 12.93 -10.53 -11.74
C PRO A 333 13.62 -11.16 -10.54
N ILE A 334 13.55 -12.48 -10.41
CA ILE A 334 14.13 -13.23 -9.29
C ILE A 334 15.64 -13.01 -9.19
N ARG A 335 16.33 -12.83 -10.33
CA ARG A 335 17.75 -12.49 -10.39
C ARG A 335 18.09 -11.19 -9.67
N TRP A 336 17.24 -10.18 -9.83
CA TRP A 336 17.41 -8.90 -9.15
C TRP A 336 17.27 -9.07 -7.63
N ILE A 337 16.31 -9.88 -7.18
CA ILE A 337 16.11 -10.17 -5.75
C ILE A 337 17.31 -10.94 -5.18
N VAL A 338 17.81 -11.93 -5.91
CA VAL A 338 19.00 -12.71 -5.54
C VAL A 338 20.25 -11.82 -5.49
N GLN A 339 20.45 -10.95 -6.48
CA GLN A 339 21.55 -9.99 -6.49
C GLN A 339 21.47 -9.04 -5.29
N LYS A 340 20.27 -8.57 -4.96
CA LYS A 340 20.04 -7.72 -3.80
C LYS A 340 20.33 -8.43 -2.47
N ALA A 341 20.10 -9.74 -2.41
CA ALA A 341 20.51 -10.57 -1.28
C ALA A 341 22.03 -10.79 -1.20
N GLY A 342 22.74 -10.60 -2.31
CA GLY A 342 24.18 -10.83 -2.47
C GLY A 342 24.48 -12.17 -3.17
N THR A 343 23.92 -13.27 -2.69
CA THR A 343 24.04 -14.60 -3.31
C THR A 343 22.72 -15.39 -3.25
N PRO A 344 22.56 -16.46 -4.06
CA PRO A 344 21.40 -17.36 -3.94
C PRO A 344 21.23 -17.94 -2.53
N GLU A 345 22.32 -18.27 -1.85
CA GLU A 345 22.30 -18.82 -0.50
C GLU A 345 21.79 -17.78 0.51
N GLN A 346 22.21 -16.52 0.37
CA GLN A 346 21.71 -15.41 1.20
C GLN A 346 20.24 -15.10 0.92
N PHE A 347 19.79 -15.19 -0.34
CA PHE A 347 18.38 -15.11 -0.69
C PHE A 347 17.57 -16.22 -0.02
N LEU A 348 18.03 -17.48 -0.13
CA LEU A 348 17.36 -18.63 0.49
C LEU A 348 17.32 -18.52 2.03
N GLN A 349 18.39 -17.99 2.64
CA GLN A 349 18.41 -17.71 4.08
C GLN A 349 17.40 -16.63 4.46
N SER A 350 17.29 -15.55 3.69
CA SER A 350 16.32 -14.47 3.91
C SER A 350 14.89 -15.00 3.72
N ALA A 351 14.62 -15.70 2.63
CA ALA A 351 13.34 -16.34 2.34
C ALA A 351 12.91 -17.29 3.47
N ARG A 352 13.83 -18.12 3.97
CA ARG A 352 13.56 -19.01 5.11
C ARG A 352 13.30 -18.23 6.38
N SER A 353 14.12 -17.23 6.70
CA SER A 353 13.99 -16.43 7.92
C SER A 353 12.67 -15.65 7.94
N PHE A 354 12.28 -15.07 6.80
CA PHE A 354 10.98 -14.44 6.59
C PHE A 354 9.85 -15.44 6.84
N ALA A 355 9.90 -16.60 6.17
CA ALA A 355 8.87 -17.63 6.26
C ALA A 355 8.72 -18.20 7.67
N THR A 356 9.80 -18.44 8.39
CA THR A 356 9.78 -19.04 9.74
C THR A 356 9.75 -18.01 10.87
N SER A 357 9.59 -16.72 10.57
CA SER A 357 9.43 -15.69 11.60
C SER A 357 8.18 -15.96 12.45
N ALA A 358 8.18 -15.48 13.70
CA ALA A 358 7.08 -15.72 14.64
C ALA A 358 5.73 -15.16 14.14
N GLU A 359 5.75 -14.10 13.33
CA GLU A 359 4.54 -13.52 12.73
C GLU A 359 4.02 -14.36 11.56
N LYS A 360 4.92 -14.79 10.66
CA LYS A 360 4.53 -15.44 9.40
C LYS A 360 4.30 -16.94 9.58
N ASP A 361 5.15 -17.63 10.33
CA ASP A 361 5.04 -19.05 10.68
C ASP A 361 4.61 -19.98 9.53
N LEU A 362 5.21 -19.79 8.35
CA LEU A 362 4.84 -20.48 7.11
C LEU A 362 5.44 -21.87 7.02
N ASP A 363 4.70 -22.78 6.37
CA ASP A 363 5.18 -24.08 5.89
C ASP A 363 5.72 -23.99 4.46
N MET A 364 5.17 -23.09 3.65
CA MET A 364 5.55 -22.89 2.27
C MET A 364 5.60 -21.40 1.92
N LEU A 365 6.67 -21.00 1.22
CA LEU A 365 6.82 -19.66 0.67
C LEU A 365 6.79 -19.73 -0.86
N VAL A 366 5.99 -18.87 -1.46
CA VAL A 366 5.91 -18.66 -2.90
C VAL A 366 6.36 -17.25 -3.22
N VAL A 367 7.32 -17.10 -4.13
CA VAL A 367 7.72 -15.80 -4.68
C VAL A 367 7.31 -15.75 -6.16
N MET A 368 6.40 -14.85 -6.48
CA MET A 368 5.95 -14.59 -7.85
C MET A 368 6.52 -13.28 -8.36
N THR A 369 7.19 -13.30 -9.50
CA THR A 369 7.69 -12.07 -10.14
C THR A 369 6.84 -11.72 -11.35
N ALA A 370 6.70 -10.43 -11.61
CA ALA A 370 5.92 -9.89 -12.73
C ALA A 370 6.56 -8.59 -13.23
N PHE A 371 7.27 -8.64 -14.35
CA PHE A 371 8.10 -7.53 -14.82
C PHE A 371 8.01 -7.39 -16.34
N THR A 372 8.46 -6.26 -16.86
CA THR A 372 8.59 -6.03 -18.30
C THR A 372 10.07 -6.14 -18.67
N ALA A 373 10.40 -7.06 -19.57
CA ALA A 373 11.74 -7.24 -20.11
C ALA A 373 12.18 -6.05 -20.97
N LYS A 374 13.48 -5.95 -21.28
CA LYS A 374 14.04 -4.85 -22.09
C LYS A 374 13.38 -4.69 -23.47
N ASP A 375 12.85 -5.76 -24.05
CA ASP A 375 12.14 -5.77 -25.33
C ASP A 375 10.66 -5.36 -25.22
N GLY A 376 10.19 -5.04 -24.01
CA GLY A 376 8.80 -4.67 -23.73
C GLY A 376 7.87 -5.85 -23.44
N GLN A 377 8.37 -7.09 -23.48
CA GLN A 377 7.57 -8.26 -23.17
C GLN A 377 7.25 -8.32 -21.67
N PHE A 378 5.99 -8.57 -21.32
CA PHE A 378 5.60 -8.84 -19.94
C PHE A 378 5.92 -10.29 -19.58
N CYS A 379 6.60 -10.50 -18.46
CA CYS A 379 7.18 -11.77 -18.03
C CYS A 379 6.72 -12.14 -16.61
N ARG A 380 6.70 -13.44 -16.31
CA ARG A 380 6.44 -13.97 -14.98
C ARG A 380 7.38 -15.13 -14.63
N GLU A 381 7.79 -15.18 -13.38
CA GLU A 381 8.52 -16.31 -12.81
C GLU A 381 7.83 -16.77 -11.53
N LEU A 382 8.02 -18.04 -11.19
CA LEU A 382 7.42 -18.67 -10.03
C LEU A 382 8.51 -19.42 -9.26
N PHE A 383 8.74 -19.03 -8.01
CA PHE A 383 9.56 -19.78 -7.06
C PHE A 383 8.67 -20.34 -5.96
N ILE A 384 8.84 -21.62 -5.63
CA ILE A 384 8.18 -22.27 -4.50
C ILE A 384 9.26 -22.93 -3.65
N GLY A 385 9.24 -22.68 -2.34
CA GLY A 385 10.09 -23.34 -1.35
C GLY A 385 9.30 -23.81 -0.15
N VAL A 386 9.53 -25.06 0.26
CA VAL A 386 9.10 -25.58 1.56
C VAL A 386 10.00 -24.96 2.64
N ALA A 387 9.40 -24.32 3.65
CA ALA A 387 10.12 -23.52 4.65
C ALA A 387 10.60 -24.34 5.86
N ARG A 388 9.92 -25.46 6.16
CA ARG A 388 10.20 -26.38 7.27
C ARG A 388 9.79 -27.80 6.93
N GLU A 389 10.19 -28.77 7.74
CA GLU A 389 9.78 -30.17 7.56
C GLU A 389 8.27 -30.33 7.78
N ASN A 390 7.51 -30.41 6.69
CA ASN A 390 6.07 -30.66 6.68
C ASN A 390 5.72 -31.47 5.42
N ASP A 391 5.41 -32.76 5.60
CA ASP A 391 5.13 -33.69 4.49
C ASP A 391 3.94 -33.23 3.64
N ALA A 392 2.89 -32.69 4.27
CA ALA A 392 1.72 -32.18 3.55
C ALA A 392 2.06 -30.96 2.68
N ALA A 393 2.98 -30.09 3.15
CA ALA A 393 3.48 -28.98 2.33
C ALA A 393 4.29 -29.49 1.13
N LEU A 394 5.18 -30.47 1.36
CA LEU A 394 6.01 -31.07 0.31
C LEU A 394 5.17 -31.78 -0.75
N GLU A 395 4.27 -32.67 -0.34
CA GLU A 395 3.38 -33.38 -1.24
C GLU A 395 2.46 -32.41 -1.99
N GLY A 396 2.00 -31.35 -1.32
CA GLY A 396 1.07 -30.39 -1.90
C GLY A 396 1.74 -29.54 -2.97
N ALA A 397 3.00 -29.15 -2.73
CA ALA A 397 3.82 -28.47 -3.73
C ALA A 397 4.07 -29.36 -4.96
N LYS A 398 4.36 -30.65 -4.77
CA LYS A 398 4.55 -31.61 -5.87
C LYS A 398 3.26 -31.85 -6.65
N ALA A 399 2.14 -32.05 -5.96
CA ALA A 399 0.82 -32.21 -6.57
C ALA A 399 0.40 -30.96 -7.36
N PHE A 400 0.71 -29.75 -6.86
CA PHE A 400 0.52 -28.51 -7.59
C PHE A 400 1.31 -28.50 -8.90
N VAL A 401 2.60 -28.85 -8.86
CA VAL A 401 3.43 -28.90 -10.07
C VAL A 401 2.84 -29.88 -11.08
N GLU A 402 2.43 -31.08 -10.66
CA GLU A 402 1.82 -32.07 -11.54
C GLU A 402 0.51 -31.58 -12.18
N GLN A 403 -0.36 -30.94 -11.40
CA GLN A 403 -1.70 -30.56 -11.83
C GLN A 403 -1.76 -29.22 -12.57
N ALA A 404 -0.88 -28.27 -12.24
CA ALA A 404 -0.97 -26.89 -12.72
C ALA A 404 0.08 -26.52 -13.77
N SER A 405 1.15 -27.30 -13.95
CA SER A 405 2.26 -26.93 -14.87
C SER A 405 1.79 -26.67 -16.30
N SER A 406 0.90 -27.50 -16.84
CA SER A 406 0.38 -27.31 -18.20
C SER A 406 -0.48 -26.05 -18.32
N GLN A 407 -1.36 -25.79 -17.35
CA GLN A 407 -2.23 -24.61 -17.34
C GLN A 407 -1.44 -23.29 -17.19
N LEU A 408 -0.39 -23.30 -16.37
CA LEU A 408 0.45 -22.14 -16.11
C LEU A 408 1.61 -21.99 -17.13
N GLY A 409 1.85 -23.02 -17.95
CA GLY A 409 2.98 -23.06 -18.87
C GLY A 409 4.32 -22.98 -18.14
N LEU A 410 4.46 -23.73 -17.04
CA LEU A 410 5.71 -23.77 -16.27
C LEU A 410 6.78 -24.52 -17.07
N ILE A 411 7.90 -23.86 -17.30
CA ILE A 411 9.08 -24.44 -17.95
C ILE A 411 10.33 -24.21 -17.09
N ASP A 412 11.39 -24.95 -17.40
CA ASP A 412 12.70 -24.73 -16.77
C ASP A 412 13.09 -23.27 -16.88
N TRP A 413 13.55 -22.70 -15.78
CA TRP A 413 13.84 -21.28 -15.72
C TRP A 413 15.04 -20.90 -16.58
N SER A 414 14.90 -19.78 -17.28
CA SER A 414 15.92 -19.06 -18.01
C SER A 414 15.71 -17.56 -17.78
N PRO A 415 16.76 -16.73 -17.83
CA PRO A 415 16.56 -15.29 -17.73
C PRO A 415 15.66 -14.76 -18.84
N LEU A 416 14.70 -13.91 -18.45
CA LEU A 416 13.77 -13.25 -19.38
C LEU A 416 13.97 -11.73 -19.41
N ASP A 417 14.59 -11.18 -18.38
CA ASP A 417 14.71 -9.74 -18.13
C ASP A 417 15.68 -9.05 -19.09
N ALA A 418 16.70 -9.79 -19.56
CA ALA A 418 17.82 -9.27 -20.34
C ALA A 418 18.52 -8.06 -19.67
N GLU A 419 18.38 -7.89 -18.34
CA GLU A 419 19.07 -6.85 -17.60
C GLU A 419 20.58 -7.13 -17.54
N ASP A 420 21.39 -6.09 -17.34
CA ASP A 420 22.82 -6.22 -17.08
C ASP A 420 23.08 -6.70 -15.64
N ILE A 421 22.32 -7.71 -15.22
CA ILE A 421 22.50 -8.46 -13.99
C ILE A 421 23.38 -9.66 -14.34
N PRO A 422 24.43 -9.99 -13.58
CA PRO A 422 25.23 -11.19 -13.83
C PRO A 422 24.34 -12.45 -13.89
N ASP A 423 24.61 -13.32 -14.87
CA ASP A 423 23.92 -14.61 -14.95
C ASP A 423 24.07 -15.41 -13.67
N LEU A 424 22.98 -16.06 -13.25
CA LEU A 424 23.08 -17.09 -12.24
C LEU A 424 23.99 -18.19 -12.80
N THR A 425 25.13 -18.42 -12.14
CA THR A 425 26.02 -19.52 -12.52
C THR A 425 25.25 -20.84 -12.47
N LYS A 426 25.72 -21.86 -13.20
CA LYS A 426 25.10 -23.19 -13.17
C LYS A 426 24.92 -23.72 -11.73
N ASN A 427 25.89 -23.44 -10.84
CA ASN A 427 25.81 -23.82 -9.43
C ASN A 427 24.74 -23.02 -8.66
N ASN A 428 24.59 -21.73 -8.96
CA ASN A 428 23.55 -20.87 -8.38
C ASN A 428 22.14 -21.31 -8.80
N PHE A 429 21.98 -21.77 -10.04
CA PHE A 429 20.71 -22.30 -10.52
C PHE A 429 20.32 -23.61 -9.81
N ILE A 430 21.30 -24.50 -9.59
CA ILE A 430 21.12 -25.73 -8.83
C ILE A 430 20.72 -25.40 -7.38
N SER A 431 21.31 -24.37 -6.77
CA SER A 431 20.93 -24.01 -5.39
C SER A 431 19.50 -23.48 -5.30
N LEU A 432 18.90 -22.91 -6.35
CA LEU A 432 17.47 -22.54 -6.37
C LEU A 432 16.53 -23.69 -6.76
N ASN A 433 17.06 -24.83 -7.19
CA ASN A 433 16.31 -26.02 -7.60
C ASN A 433 16.86 -27.28 -6.93
N ALA A 434 16.33 -27.63 -5.76
CA ALA A 434 16.83 -28.76 -4.99
C ALA A 434 15.72 -29.52 -4.27
N ASP A 435 15.91 -30.82 -4.09
CA ASP A 435 15.02 -31.67 -3.29
C ASP A 435 15.40 -31.71 -1.80
N SER A 436 16.64 -31.36 -1.47
CA SER A 436 17.22 -31.44 -0.12
C SER A 436 18.00 -30.16 0.23
N PRO A 437 18.11 -29.77 1.52
CA PRO A 437 17.41 -30.35 2.68
C PRO A 437 15.91 -30.06 2.70
N LEU A 438 15.48 -29.01 2.00
CA LEU A 438 14.08 -28.66 1.80
C LEU A 438 13.82 -28.46 0.31
N TRP A 439 12.69 -28.98 -0.14
CA TRP A 439 12.29 -28.93 -1.54
C TRP A 439 12.02 -27.49 -1.98
N ARG A 440 12.56 -27.15 -3.15
CA ARG A 440 12.36 -25.86 -3.81
C ARG A 440 12.57 -25.95 -5.30
N ARG A 441 11.90 -25.08 -6.05
CA ARG A 441 11.97 -25.01 -7.50
C ARG A 441 11.68 -23.59 -8.00
N LEU A 442 12.27 -23.26 -9.14
CA LEU A 442 12.11 -21.99 -9.85
C LEU A 442 11.75 -22.26 -11.32
N TRP A 443 10.72 -21.58 -11.80
CA TRP A 443 10.23 -21.70 -13.18
C TRP A 443 10.07 -20.35 -13.87
N VAL A 444 10.13 -20.39 -15.20
CA VAL A 444 9.46 -19.39 -16.04
C VAL A 444 7.99 -19.79 -16.20
N GLN A 445 7.08 -18.82 -16.10
CA GLN A 445 5.64 -19.02 -16.28
C GLN A 445 5.18 -18.40 -17.61
N ASN A 446 5.06 -19.21 -18.66
CA ASN A 446 4.68 -18.74 -20.00
C ASN A 446 3.25 -18.20 -20.07
N ASN A 447 2.33 -18.73 -19.25
CA ASN A 447 1.00 -18.14 -19.15
C ASN A 447 1.05 -16.88 -18.28
N VAL A 448 1.35 -15.74 -18.91
CA VAL A 448 1.53 -14.46 -18.23
C VAL A 448 0.22 -13.86 -17.69
N ALA A 449 -0.95 -14.41 -18.04
CA ALA A 449 -2.22 -14.05 -17.41
C ALA A 449 -2.32 -14.59 -15.96
N GLY A 450 -1.53 -15.63 -15.64
CA GLY A 450 -1.40 -16.29 -14.34
C GLY A 450 -0.90 -15.41 -13.20
N SER A 451 -1.72 -14.52 -12.67
CA SER A 451 -1.40 -13.78 -11.43
C SER A 451 -1.57 -14.63 -10.17
N ARG A 452 -1.22 -14.09 -9.00
CA ARG A 452 -1.52 -14.70 -7.68
C ARG A 452 -3.00 -15.11 -7.55
N LYS A 453 -3.93 -14.37 -8.17
CA LYS A 453 -5.37 -14.70 -8.17
C LYS A 453 -5.70 -16.03 -8.87
N GLN A 454 -4.82 -16.52 -9.74
CA GLN A 454 -4.95 -17.80 -10.42
C GLN A 454 -4.04 -18.86 -9.80
N VAL A 455 -2.80 -18.51 -9.45
CA VAL A 455 -1.83 -19.46 -8.89
C VAL A 455 -2.15 -19.87 -7.45
N ALA A 456 -2.57 -18.93 -6.60
CA ALA A 456 -2.86 -19.23 -5.20
C ALA A 456 -4.02 -20.23 -5.03
N PRO A 457 -5.18 -20.09 -5.72
CA PRO A 457 -6.23 -21.11 -5.66
C PRO A 457 -5.78 -22.50 -6.12
N LEU A 458 -4.93 -22.60 -7.15
CA LEU A 458 -4.42 -23.88 -7.64
C LEU A 458 -3.54 -24.59 -6.60
N LEU A 459 -2.59 -23.87 -6.02
CA LEU A 459 -1.71 -24.43 -4.99
C LEU A 459 -2.47 -24.80 -3.71
N ARG A 460 -3.37 -23.93 -3.26
CA ARG A 460 -4.23 -24.20 -2.10
C ARG A 460 -5.12 -25.42 -2.32
N THR A 461 -5.70 -25.56 -3.51
CA THR A 461 -6.52 -26.73 -3.87
C THR A 461 -5.68 -28.01 -3.90
N ALA A 462 -4.46 -27.97 -4.41
CA ALA A 462 -3.57 -29.13 -4.41
C ALA A 462 -3.25 -29.60 -2.98
N VAL A 463 -2.96 -28.66 -2.07
CA VAL A 463 -2.71 -28.94 -0.64
C VAL A 463 -3.97 -29.47 0.05
N ALA A 464 -5.13 -28.85 -0.17
CA ALA A 464 -6.38 -29.25 0.47
C ALA A 464 -6.92 -30.60 -0.02
N ARG A 465 -6.53 -31.05 -1.22
CA ARG A 465 -6.94 -32.33 -1.82
C ARG A 465 -6.02 -33.50 -1.49
N LEU A 466 -4.82 -33.23 -0.95
CA LEU A 466 -4.10 -34.27 -0.24
C LEU A 466 -4.99 -34.70 0.89
#